data_AF-A0A8T3SJM6-F1
#
_entry.id   AF-A0A8T3SJM6-F1
#
_cell.length_a   1.000
_cell.length_b   1.000
_cell.length_c   1.000
_cell.angle_alpha   90.00
_cell.angle_beta   90.00
_cell.angle_gamma   90.00
#
_symmetry.space_group_name_H-M   'P 1'
#
loop_
_entity.id
_entity.type
_entity.pdbx_description
1 polymer ?
#
loop_
_entity_poly.entity_id
_entity_poly.type
_entity_poly.pdbx_seq_one_letter_code
_entity_poly.pdbx_strand_id
1 'polypeptide(L)'
;MHFYKVILLILFVSMKAYALTPPKYCPSVRAIETVGVSVAKQQDNSSAKWIVYNPSSPYDTDSLWTFVMATDKNFDNEAEAIKFAREDMSSLQPFGGVNPDNKNSKFYCIYLSNNFWAVAVSPAKDPQAALSSILSLHFKHK
;
A
#
# COMPACT_ATOMS: atom_id res chain seq x y z
N MET A 1 23.86 -35.85 -36.59
CA MET A 1 22.71 -35.05 -36.11
C MET A 1 22.72 -34.93 -34.57
N HIS A 2 23.71 -34.30 -33.92
CA HIS A 2 23.77 -34.23 -32.44
C HIS A 2 24.19 -32.86 -31.86
N PHE A 3 24.21 -31.78 -32.65
CA PHE A 3 24.65 -30.45 -32.16
C PHE A 3 23.53 -29.56 -31.59
N TYR A 4 22.26 -29.92 -31.78
CA TYR A 4 21.12 -29.06 -31.40
C TYR A 4 20.70 -29.19 -29.93
N LYS A 5 21.17 -30.22 -29.21
CA LYS A 5 20.78 -30.46 -27.81
C LYS A 5 21.52 -29.60 -26.79
N VAL A 6 22.65 -28.99 -27.16
CA VAL A 6 23.48 -28.20 -26.22
C VAL A 6 23.06 -26.73 -26.17
N ILE A 7 22.43 -26.20 -27.22
CA ILE A 7 22.11 -24.76 -27.34
C ILE A 7 20.88 -24.36 -26.50
N LEU A 8 20.02 -25.31 -26.11
CA LEU A 8 18.79 -25.03 -25.37
C LEU A 8 18.98 -24.87 -23.85
N LEU A 9 20.17 -25.15 -23.31
CA LEU A 9 20.41 -25.11 -21.86
C LEU A 9 20.92 -23.75 -21.34
N ILE A 10 21.36 -22.84 -22.22
CA ILE A 10 21.98 -21.56 -21.82
C ILE A 10 20.95 -20.43 -21.67
N LEU A 11 19.72 -20.61 -22.17
CA LEU A 11 18.66 -19.59 -22.15
C LEU A 11 17.87 -19.47 -20.84
N PHE A 12 18.23 -20.23 -19.79
CA PHE A 12 17.48 -20.26 -18.52
C PHE A 12 18.13 -19.52 -17.34
N VAL A 13 19.27 -18.84 -17.51
CA VAL A 13 19.99 -18.22 -16.37
C VAL A 13 19.71 -16.71 -16.19
N SER A 14 18.93 -16.07 -17.07
CA SER A 14 18.56 -14.66 -16.88
C SER A 14 17.29 -14.48 -16.04
N MET A 15 17.12 -15.26 -14.97
CA MET A 15 16.22 -14.85 -13.90
C MET A 15 16.88 -13.67 -13.20
N LYS A 16 16.63 -12.46 -13.73
CA LYS A 16 17.06 -11.23 -13.06
C LYS A 16 16.47 -11.28 -11.65
N ALA A 17 17.34 -11.35 -10.65
CA ALA A 17 16.99 -10.92 -9.31
C ALA A 17 16.55 -9.47 -9.44
N TYR A 18 15.23 -9.25 -9.45
CA TYR A 18 14.67 -7.91 -9.34
C TYR A 18 15.00 -7.45 -7.92
N ALA A 19 16.17 -6.82 -7.78
CA ALA A 19 16.43 -6.00 -6.62
C ALA A 19 15.28 -4.98 -6.54
N LEU A 20 14.57 -4.98 -5.41
CA LEU A 20 13.54 -4.00 -5.12
C LEU A 20 14.17 -2.62 -5.22
N THR A 21 13.96 -1.96 -6.35
CA THR A 21 14.40 -0.59 -6.54
C THR A 21 13.50 0.28 -5.66
N PRO A 22 14.09 1.14 -4.81
CA PRO A 22 13.30 2.04 -3.99
C PRO A 22 12.43 2.92 -4.89
N PRO A 23 11.12 3.03 -4.64
CA PRO A 23 10.28 3.96 -5.37
C PRO A 23 10.84 5.38 -5.24
N LYS A 24 10.85 6.11 -6.35
CA LYS A 24 11.41 7.46 -6.39
C LYS A 24 10.49 8.51 -5.76
N TYR A 25 9.18 8.30 -5.89
CA TYR A 25 8.15 9.23 -5.43
C TYR A 25 7.00 8.47 -4.77
N CYS A 26 6.32 9.16 -3.87
CA CYS A 26 5.03 8.71 -3.34
C CYS A 26 3.94 8.87 -4.39
N PRO A 27 2.92 7.99 -4.40
CA PRO A 27 1.66 8.24 -5.11
C PRO A 27 1.14 9.65 -4.86
N SER A 28 0.70 10.36 -5.90
CA SER A 28 0.05 11.65 -5.67
C SER A 28 -1.34 11.47 -5.03
N VAL A 29 -1.75 12.46 -4.23
CA VAL A 29 -3.11 12.49 -3.67
C VAL A 29 -4.15 12.41 -4.79
N ARG A 30 -3.96 13.16 -5.87
CA ARG A 30 -4.87 13.15 -7.03
C ARG A 30 -5.03 11.77 -7.65
N ALA A 31 -3.94 11.02 -7.78
CA ALA A 31 -4.00 9.67 -8.33
C ALA A 31 -4.65 8.67 -7.35
N ILE A 32 -4.39 8.81 -6.04
CA ILE A 32 -5.09 8.07 -4.99
C ILE A 32 -6.59 8.33 -5.04
N GLU A 33 -7.02 9.59 -5.08
CA GLU A 33 -8.43 9.99 -5.19
C GLU A 33 -9.10 9.42 -6.46
N THR A 34 -8.39 9.47 -7.59
CA THR A 34 -8.90 8.98 -8.87
C THR A 34 -9.13 7.47 -8.84
N VAL A 35 -8.21 6.72 -8.25
CA VAL A 35 -8.30 5.25 -8.15
C VAL A 35 -9.30 4.83 -7.05
N GLY A 36 -9.31 5.55 -5.93
CA GLY A 36 -10.17 5.28 -4.79
C GLY A 36 -9.82 4.02 -4.00
N VAL A 37 -10.58 3.78 -2.93
CA VAL A 37 -10.60 2.50 -2.21
C VAL A 37 -11.77 1.63 -2.67
N SER A 38 -11.60 0.31 -2.62
CA SER A 38 -12.59 -0.64 -3.13
C SER A 38 -12.89 -1.80 -2.19
N VAL A 39 -12.12 -1.97 -1.11
CA VAL A 39 -12.32 -3.04 -0.14
C VAL A 39 -12.35 -2.44 1.26
N ALA A 40 -13.20 -2.98 2.12
CA ALA A 40 -13.22 -2.70 3.55
C ALA A 40 -13.12 -4.00 4.34
N LYS A 41 -12.51 -3.94 5.52
CA LYS A 41 -12.52 -5.02 6.51
C LYS A 41 -12.69 -4.44 7.90
N GLN A 42 -13.59 -5.03 8.66
CA GLN A 42 -13.65 -4.80 10.09
C GLN A 42 -12.42 -5.42 10.76
N GLN A 43 -11.93 -4.79 11.82
CA GLN A 43 -10.79 -5.25 12.59
C GLN A 43 -11.26 -5.51 14.02
N ASP A 44 -11.25 -6.78 14.41
CA ASP A 44 -11.56 -7.17 15.78
C ASP A 44 -10.35 -6.91 16.68
N ASN A 45 -10.57 -6.29 17.84
CA ASN A 45 -9.55 -6.04 18.88
C ASN A 45 -8.33 -5.23 18.42
N SER A 46 -8.54 -4.26 17.50
CA SER A 46 -7.52 -3.31 17.06
C SER A 46 -7.91 -1.88 17.45
N SER A 47 -6.93 -0.99 17.56
CA SER A 47 -7.17 0.45 17.77
C SER A 47 -7.92 1.09 16.59
N ALA A 48 -7.82 0.49 15.40
CA ALA A 48 -8.69 0.81 14.27
C ALA A 48 -9.82 -0.21 14.24
N LYS A 49 -11.07 0.23 14.10
CA LYS A 49 -12.23 -0.65 13.93
C LYS A 49 -12.44 -1.07 12.49
N TRP A 50 -12.05 -0.21 11.56
CA TRP A 50 -12.21 -0.43 10.13
C TRP A 50 -10.94 -0.06 9.38
N ILE A 51 -10.67 -0.87 8.35
CA ILE A 51 -9.65 -0.59 7.35
C ILE A 51 -10.32 -0.60 5.99
N VAL A 52 -9.92 0.34 5.16
CA VAL A 52 -10.38 0.46 3.78
C VAL A 52 -9.17 0.64 2.90
N TYR A 53 -9.15 -0.04 1.76
CA TYR A 53 -7.92 -0.11 0.97
C TYR A 53 -8.20 -0.36 -0.51
N ASN A 54 -7.16 -0.13 -1.28
CA ASN A 54 -7.03 -0.63 -2.64
C ASN A 54 -5.72 -1.44 -2.73
N PRO A 55 -5.81 -2.74 -3.07
CA PRO A 55 -4.73 -3.70 -2.83
C PRO A 55 -3.49 -3.48 -3.71
N SER A 56 -3.65 -2.99 -4.94
CA SER A 56 -2.55 -2.84 -5.88
C SER A 56 -2.92 -1.89 -7.00
N SER A 57 -2.25 -0.75 -7.07
CA SER A 57 -2.35 0.18 -8.19
C SER A 57 -1.04 0.97 -8.34
N PRO A 58 -0.68 1.42 -9.55
CA PRO A 58 0.49 2.26 -9.74
C PRO A 58 0.31 3.70 -9.22
N TYR A 59 -0.94 4.21 -9.19
CA TYR A 59 -1.32 5.57 -8.77
C TYR A 59 -0.41 6.70 -9.31
N ASP A 60 0.06 6.65 -10.56
CA ASP A 60 1.02 7.59 -11.18
C ASP A 60 2.52 7.36 -10.94
N THR A 61 2.89 6.27 -10.27
CA THR A 61 4.29 5.87 -10.08
C THR A 61 4.67 4.65 -10.93
N ASP A 62 5.98 4.40 -11.07
CA ASP A 62 6.50 3.19 -11.74
C ASP A 62 6.40 1.93 -10.86
N SER A 63 5.97 2.06 -9.61
CA SER A 63 5.86 0.96 -8.64
C SER A 63 4.41 0.66 -8.31
N LEU A 64 4.11 -0.59 -7.97
CA LEU A 64 2.79 -0.95 -7.45
C LEU A 64 2.71 -0.65 -5.95
N TRP A 65 1.63 -0.01 -5.55
CA TRP A 65 1.35 0.34 -4.16
C TRP A 65 0.03 -0.25 -3.68
N THR A 66 -0.02 -0.56 -2.39
CA THR A 66 -1.26 -0.78 -1.64
C THR A 66 -1.57 0.50 -0.89
N PHE A 67 -2.72 1.12 -1.13
CA PHE A 67 -3.18 2.29 -0.36
C PHE A 67 -4.18 1.83 0.69
N VAL A 68 -3.98 2.25 1.94
CA VAL A 68 -4.79 1.86 3.10
C VAL A 68 -5.14 3.10 3.90
N MET A 69 -6.41 3.21 4.29
CA MET A 69 -6.91 4.14 5.30
C MET A 69 -7.49 3.33 6.47
N ALA A 70 -7.25 3.78 7.69
CA ALA A 70 -7.73 3.12 8.90
C ALA A 70 -8.41 4.14 9.83
N THR A 71 -9.47 3.72 10.52
CA THR A 71 -10.24 4.59 11.43
C THR A 71 -10.76 3.81 12.62
N ASP A 72 -10.94 4.48 13.76
CA ASP A 72 -11.57 3.97 14.99
C ASP A 72 -13.10 4.13 14.99
N LYS A 73 -13.64 4.85 13.99
CA LYS A 73 -15.08 4.94 13.74
C LYS A 73 -15.63 3.56 13.37
N ASN A 74 -16.80 3.23 13.91
CA ASN A 74 -17.51 2.01 13.54
C ASN A 74 -18.54 2.30 12.44
N PHE A 75 -18.77 1.32 11.57
CA PHE A 75 -19.77 1.32 10.52
C PHE A 75 -20.58 0.04 10.60
N ASP A 76 -21.78 0.05 10.03
CA ASP A 76 -22.67 -1.12 10.07
C ASP A 76 -22.27 -2.17 9.03
N ASN A 77 -21.57 -1.77 7.97
CA ASN A 77 -21.14 -2.64 6.89
C ASN A 77 -19.97 -2.07 6.07
N GLU A 78 -19.38 -2.91 5.22
CA GLU A 78 -18.26 -2.56 4.34
C GLU A 78 -18.57 -1.39 3.39
N ALA A 79 -19.78 -1.34 2.83
CA ALA A 79 -20.13 -0.32 1.84
C ALA A 79 -20.17 1.09 2.46
N GLU A 80 -20.67 1.20 3.69
CA GLU A 80 -20.66 2.46 4.45
C GLU A 80 -19.23 2.92 4.75
N ALA A 81 -18.36 2.00 5.19
CA ALA A 81 -16.95 2.29 5.45
C ALA A 81 -16.23 2.79 4.17
N ILE A 82 -16.42 2.11 3.03
CA ILE A 82 -15.84 2.52 1.74
C ILE A 82 -16.36 3.89 1.32
N LYS A 83 -17.68 4.12 1.43
CA LYS A 83 -18.29 5.40 1.06
C LYS A 83 -17.69 6.55 1.88
N PHE A 84 -17.66 6.40 3.20
CA PHE A 84 -17.10 7.41 4.10
C PHE A 84 -15.62 7.68 3.81
N ALA A 85 -14.85 6.64 3.52
CA ALA A 85 -13.44 6.80 3.14
C ALA A 85 -13.25 7.57 1.83
N ARG A 86 -14.07 7.27 0.81
CA ARG A 86 -14.02 7.98 -0.49
C ARG A 86 -14.38 9.46 -0.35
N GLU A 87 -15.37 9.78 0.48
CA GLU A 87 -15.74 11.18 0.77
C GLU A 87 -14.59 11.94 1.46
N ASP A 88 -13.90 11.26 2.38
CA ASP A 88 -12.78 11.84 3.13
C ASP A 88 -11.49 11.99 2.29
N MET A 89 -11.37 11.31 1.14
CA MET A 89 -10.15 11.38 0.31
C MET A 89 -9.79 12.80 -0.13
N SER A 90 -10.79 13.66 -0.33
CA SER A 90 -10.58 15.08 -0.66
C SER A 90 -9.81 15.87 0.42
N SER A 91 -9.69 15.32 1.62
CA SER A 91 -8.90 15.88 2.73
C SER A 91 -7.46 15.38 2.76
N LEU A 92 -7.09 14.43 1.90
CA LEU A 92 -5.76 13.81 1.93
C LEU A 92 -4.66 14.84 1.65
N GLN A 93 -3.62 14.82 2.48
CA GLN A 93 -2.42 15.63 2.29
C GLN A 93 -1.17 14.76 2.44
N PRO A 94 -0.17 14.88 1.57
CA PRO A 94 1.07 14.13 1.73
C PRO A 94 1.82 14.58 2.99
N PHE A 95 2.35 13.62 3.74
CA PHE A 95 3.20 13.89 4.91
C PHE A 95 4.61 13.33 4.68
N GLY A 96 5.48 14.21 4.18
CA GLY A 96 6.86 13.86 3.84
C GLY A 96 6.99 13.17 2.48
N GLY A 97 7.97 12.27 2.35
CA GLY A 97 8.30 11.56 1.11
C GLY A 97 8.30 10.04 1.29
N VAL A 98 9.01 9.34 0.40
CA VAL A 98 9.15 7.88 0.48
C VAL A 98 10.02 7.53 1.69
N ASN A 99 9.48 6.76 2.63
CA ASN A 99 10.18 6.32 3.83
C ASN A 99 10.52 4.83 3.72
N PRO A 100 11.79 4.43 3.94
CA PRO A 100 12.16 3.03 3.95
C PRO A 100 11.78 2.36 5.28
N ASP A 101 11.24 1.15 5.20
CA ASP A 101 11.17 0.17 6.30
C ASP A 101 12.24 -0.91 6.07
N ASN A 102 13.43 -0.62 6.60
CA ASN A 102 14.61 -1.46 6.46
C ASN A 102 14.43 -2.89 7.02
N LYS A 103 13.45 -3.11 7.92
CA LYS A 103 13.23 -4.43 8.51
C LYS A 103 12.44 -5.35 7.58
N ASN A 104 11.51 -4.78 6.82
CA ASN A 104 10.58 -5.55 5.99
C ASN A 104 10.84 -5.42 4.49
N SER A 105 11.90 -4.71 4.09
CA SER A 105 12.19 -4.39 2.69
C SER A 105 10.99 -3.74 2.01
N LYS A 106 10.36 -2.77 2.71
CA LYS A 106 9.19 -2.03 2.24
C LYS A 106 9.50 -0.54 2.19
N PHE A 107 8.66 0.18 1.47
CA PHE A 107 8.63 1.63 1.42
C PHE A 107 7.22 2.08 1.74
N TYR A 108 7.09 3.18 2.46
CA TYR A 108 5.80 3.73 2.81
C TYR A 108 5.75 5.25 2.62
N CYS A 109 4.56 5.72 2.28
CA CYS A 109 4.23 7.12 2.16
C CYS A 109 3.05 7.41 3.08
N ILE A 110 3.21 8.37 3.97
CA ILE A 110 2.19 8.74 4.96
C ILE A 110 1.36 9.88 4.39
N TYR A 111 0.06 9.84 4.64
CA TYR A 111 -0.87 10.91 4.30
C TYR A 111 -1.66 11.30 5.54
N LEU A 112 -1.86 12.59 5.71
CA LEU A 112 -2.81 13.13 6.69
C LEU A 112 -4.21 13.09 6.08
N SER A 113 -5.20 12.79 6.92
CA SER A 113 -6.62 12.89 6.59
C SER A 113 -7.35 13.36 7.84
N ASN A 114 -8.55 13.90 7.67
CA ASN A 114 -9.35 14.39 8.79
C ASN A 114 -9.86 13.26 9.70
N ASN A 115 -10.23 12.12 9.11
CA ASN A 115 -10.93 11.03 9.81
C ASN A 115 -10.17 9.70 9.81
N PHE A 116 -9.03 9.63 9.11
CA PHE A 116 -8.28 8.40 8.91
C PHE A 116 -6.77 8.58 9.11
N TRP A 117 -6.14 7.49 9.52
CA TRP A 117 -4.72 7.27 9.28
C TRP A 117 -4.53 6.67 7.89
N ALA A 118 -3.75 7.32 7.03
CA ALA A 118 -3.61 6.91 5.63
C ALA A 118 -2.14 6.63 5.26
N VAL A 119 -1.92 5.52 4.53
CA VAL A 119 -0.60 5.13 4.06
C VAL A 119 -0.68 4.49 2.66
N ALA A 120 0.36 4.68 1.87
CA ALA A 120 0.66 3.82 0.72
C ALA A 120 1.90 2.96 1.04
N VAL A 121 1.88 1.67 0.71
CA VAL A 121 3.00 0.74 0.90
C VAL A 121 3.43 0.09 -0.41
N SER A 122 4.74 0.04 -0.66
CA SER A 122 5.38 -0.65 -1.78
C SER A 122 6.45 -1.64 -1.26
N PRO A 123 6.64 -2.82 -1.87
CA PRO A 123 5.83 -3.37 -2.96
C PRO A 123 4.40 -3.64 -2.47
N ALA A 124 3.43 -3.57 -3.39
CA ALA A 124 2.04 -3.88 -3.08
C ALA A 124 1.93 -5.26 -2.38
N LYS A 125 1.25 -5.31 -1.25
CA LYS A 125 1.07 -6.49 -0.40
C LYS A 125 -0.32 -6.51 0.22
N ASP A 126 -0.66 -7.61 0.88
CA ASP A 126 -1.89 -7.71 1.68
C ASP A 126 -1.99 -6.51 2.66
N PRO A 127 -3.08 -5.73 2.62
CA PRO A 127 -3.32 -4.58 3.50
C PRO A 127 -3.26 -4.91 4.99
N GLN A 128 -3.55 -6.14 5.40
CA GLN A 128 -3.42 -6.54 6.81
C GLN A 128 -1.94 -6.47 7.25
N ALA A 129 -1.02 -6.85 6.36
CA ALA A 129 0.42 -6.72 6.57
C ALA A 129 0.94 -5.29 6.39
N ALA A 130 0.17 -4.41 5.75
CA ALA A 130 0.45 -2.96 5.74
C ALA A 130 0.02 -2.32 7.06
N LEU A 131 -1.13 -2.72 7.61
CA LEU A 131 -1.68 -2.19 8.86
C LEU A 131 -0.77 -2.41 10.06
N SER A 132 -0.22 -3.63 10.20
CA SER A 132 0.74 -3.93 11.27
C SER A 132 2.00 -3.05 11.20
N SER A 133 2.44 -2.71 9.98
CA SER A 133 3.53 -1.76 9.76
C SER A 133 3.13 -0.32 10.14
N ILE A 134 1.92 0.13 9.77
CA ILE A 134 1.37 1.45 10.16
C ILE A 134 1.28 1.59 11.67
N LEU A 135 0.67 0.64 12.37
CA LEU A 135 0.49 0.69 13.83
C LEU A 135 1.86 0.73 14.53
N SER A 136 2.84 -0.02 14.03
CA SER A 136 4.19 -0.02 14.60
C SER A 136 4.93 1.31 14.46
N LEU A 137 4.60 2.10 13.42
CA LEU A 137 5.17 3.43 13.18
C LEU A 137 4.43 4.50 13.99
N HIS A 138 3.11 4.44 14.06
CA HIS A 138 2.32 5.49 14.71
C HIS A 138 2.38 5.43 16.25
N PHE A 139 2.53 4.23 16.84
CA PHE A 139 2.63 4.06 18.30
C PHE A 139 4.05 4.20 18.86
N LYS A 140 5.09 4.36 18.02
CA LYS A 140 6.46 4.62 18.48
C LYS A 140 6.77 6.10 18.73
N HIS A 141 5.89 7.00 18.30
CA HIS A 141 6.10 8.46 18.37
C HIS A 141 5.12 9.17 19.32
N LYS A 142 4.50 8.44 20.25
CA LYS A 142 3.84 8.98 21.45
C LYS A 142 4.70 8.69 22.67
#